data_AF-A0AAN8ZUF4-F1
#
_entry.id   AF-A0AAN8ZUF4-F1
#
_cell.length_a   1.000
_cell.length_b   1.000
_cell.length_c   1.000
_cell.angle_alpha   90.00
_cell.angle_beta   90.00
_cell.angle_gamma   90.00
#
_symmetry.space_group_name_H-M   'P 1'
#
loop_
_entity.id
_entity.type
_entity.pdbx_description
1 polymer ?
#
loop_
_entity_poly.entity_id
_entity_poly.type
_entity_poly.pdbx_seq_one_letter_code
_entity_poly.pdbx_strand_id
1 'polypeptide(L)'
;MLAHIYSVFDLLIFIPLSSKKAFASSAFYRPDHPTIDDQVELAQRISFSLVDENNKMSRGQSMYMKRKKRSMRWVHQGEEGAEDFEDIDTKSV
;
A
#
# COMPACT_ATOMS: atom_id res chain seq x y z
N MET A 1 6.92 -45.30 -8.21
CA MET A 1 6.73 -44.59 -6.93
C MET A 1 7.91 -43.65 -6.65
N LEU A 2 8.15 -42.64 -7.49
CA LEU A 2 9.26 -41.67 -7.31
C LEU A 2 8.88 -40.26 -7.81
N ALA A 3 7.59 -39.93 -7.90
CA ALA A 3 7.11 -38.61 -8.36
C ALA A 3 6.49 -37.75 -7.24
N HIS A 4 6.39 -38.27 -6.01
CA HIS A 4 5.72 -37.57 -4.90
C HIS A 4 6.67 -36.92 -3.87
N ILE A 5 7.99 -37.01 -4.06
CA ILE A 5 8.96 -36.47 -3.09
C ILE A 5 9.35 -35.01 -3.43
N TYR A 6 9.26 -34.59 -4.70
CA TYR A 6 9.67 -33.25 -5.12
C TYR A 6 8.68 -32.12 -4.74
N SER A 7 7.44 -32.43 -4.33
CA SER A 7 6.45 -31.38 -4.06
C SER A 7 6.61 -30.66 -2.71
N VAL A 8 7.40 -31.20 -1.77
CA VAL A 8 7.57 -30.63 -0.41
C VAL A 8 8.93 -29.99 -0.18
N PHE A 9 9.92 -30.28 -1.05
CA PHE A 9 11.25 -29.69 -0.95
C PHE A 9 11.37 -28.32 -1.63
N ASP A 10 10.53 -28.01 -2.62
CA ASP A 10 10.52 -26.69 -3.29
C ASP A 10 9.87 -25.57 -2.46
N LEU A 11 9.14 -25.90 -1.40
CA LEU A 11 8.53 -24.90 -0.52
C LEU A 11 9.51 -24.34 0.52
N LEU A 12 10.67 -24.98 0.72
CA LEU A 12 11.68 -24.57 1.69
C LEU A 12 12.64 -23.49 1.14
N ILE A 13 12.54 -23.12 -0.14
CA ILE A 13 13.41 -22.12 -0.77
C ILE A 13 12.82 -20.69 -0.71
N PHE A 14 11.54 -20.53 -0.32
CA PHE A 14 10.90 -19.20 -0.29
C PHE A 14 10.62 -18.64 1.12
N ILE A 15 11.13 -19.27 2.19
CA ILE A 15 11.09 -18.61 3.51
C ILE A 15 12.36 -17.76 3.62
N PRO A 16 12.28 -16.41 3.62
CA PRO A 16 13.44 -15.60 3.97
C PRO A 16 13.81 -15.90 5.42
N LEU A 17 14.80 -16.77 5.63
CA LEU A 17 15.34 -17.18 6.92
C LEU A 17 16.24 -16.08 7.53
N SER A 18 15.72 -14.85 7.60
CA SER A 18 16.48 -13.71 8.08
C SER A 18 15.56 -12.63 8.61
N SER A 19 15.48 -12.51 9.94
CA SER A 19 14.96 -11.34 10.66
C SER A 19 15.88 -10.12 10.57
N LYS A 20 16.71 -10.02 9.52
CA LYS A 20 17.55 -8.85 9.30
C LYS A 20 16.70 -7.80 8.60
N LYS A 21 16.52 -6.68 9.30
CA LYS A 21 15.90 -5.44 8.81
C LYS A 21 16.27 -5.23 7.33
N ALA A 22 15.29 -5.35 6.44
CA ALA A 22 15.50 -5.17 5.02
C ALA A 22 15.66 -3.66 4.74
N PHE A 23 16.88 -3.22 4.41
CA PHE A 23 17.16 -1.84 4.00
C PHE A 23 17.24 -1.76 2.48
N ALA A 24 16.50 -0.83 1.85
CA ALA A 24 16.33 -0.76 0.39
C ALA A 24 17.59 -0.34 -0.39
N SER A 25 18.61 0.25 0.26
CA SER A 25 19.98 0.36 -0.25
C SER A 25 20.95 0.71 0.88
N SER A 26 22.16 0.14 0.89
CA SER A 26 23.08 0.22 2.05
C SER A 26 23.82 1.56 2.23
N ALA A 27 23.58 2.56 1.38
CA ALA A 27 24.43 3.77 1.32
C ALA A 27 23.85 5.04 1.99
N PHE A 28 22.65 5.00 2.59
CA PHE A 28 21.95 6.25 2.98
C PHE A 28 21.49 6.36 4.45
N TYR A 29 21.64 5.33 5.29
CA TYR A 29 20.97 5.29 6.60
C TYR A 29 21.91 5.61 7.78
N ARG A 30 21.74 6.80 8.37
CA ARG A 30 22.14 7.07 9.76
C ARG A 30 21.24 6.22 10.69
N PRO A 31 21.69 5.89 11.93
CA PRO A 31 20.90 5.10 12.88
C PRO A 31 19.49 5.66 13.17
N ASP A 32 19.29 6.96 12.91
CA ASP A 32 18.05 7.69 13.18
C ASP A 32 17.05 7.67 11.99
N HIS A 33 17.28 6.88 10.94
CA HIS A 33 16.37 6.79 9.80
C HIS A 33 15.39 5.63 9.94
N PRO A 34 14.09 5.84 9.64
CA PRO A 34 13.07 4.83 9.85
C PRO A 34 13.30 3.62 8.96
N THR A 35 13.17 2.44 9.54
CA THR A 35 13.23 1.18 8.79
C THR A 35 12.03 1.05 7.86
N ILE A 36 12.07 0.08 6.94
CA ILE A 36 10.92 -0.18 6.06
C ILE A 36 9.68 -0.53 6.88
N ASP A 37 9.84 -1.31 7.95
CA ASP A 37 8.73 -1.66 8.83
C ASP A 37 8.13 -0.42 9.51
N ASP A 38 8.96 0.50 10.00
CA ASP A 38 8.51 1.76 10.62
C ASP A 38 7.74 2.64 9.63
N GLN A 39 8.21 2.69 8.38
CA GLN A 39 7.55 3.45 7.31
C GLN A 39 6.20 2.85 6.95
N VAL A 40 6.11 1.51 6.88
CA VAL A 40 4.87 0.79 6.61
C VAL A 40 3.87 1.01 7.75
N GLU A 41 4.30 0.88 9.01
CA GLU A 41 3.46 1.11 10.18
C GLU A 41 2.91 2.55 10.18
N LEU A 42 3.78 3.54 9.95
CA LEU A 42 3.39 4.94 9.87
C LEU A 42 2.36 5.18 8.76
N ALA A 43 2.58 4.61 7.57
CA ALA A 43 1.65 4.75 6.45
C ALA A 43 0.27 4.14 6.77
N GLN A 44 0.22 2.99 7.44
CA GLN A 44 -1.03 2.38 7.90
C GLN A 44 -1.73 3.26 8.95
N ARG A 45 -1.00 3.79 9.92
CA ARG A 45 -1.56 4.69 10.94
C ARG A 45 -2.18 5.94 10.34
N ILE A 46 -1.51 6.55 9.36
CA ILE A 46 -2.03 7.72 8.64
C ILE A 46 -3.27 7.34 7.83
N SER A 47 -3.27 6.20 7.14
CA SER A 47 -4.42 5.78 6.32
C SER A 47 -5.67 5.54 7.18
N PHE A 48 -5.53 4.91 8.36
CA PHE A 48 -6.62 4.75 9.32
C PHE A 48 -7.13 6.10 9.83
N SER A 49 -6.24 7.03 10.17
CA SER A 49 -6.64 8.37 10.61
C SER A 49 -7.44 9.12 9.54
N LEU A 50 -7.15 8.92 8.26
CA LEU A 50 -7.83 9.61 7.16
C LEU A 50 -9.23 9.07 6.85
N VAL A 51 -9.55 7.85 7.29
CA VAL A 51 -10.89 7.24 7.12
C VAL A 51 -11.75 7.35 8.37
N ASP A 52 -11.17 7.79 9.49
CA ASP A 52 -11.88 8.03 10.75
C ASP A 52 -12.98 9.09 10.60
N GLU A 53 -14.08 8.91 11.31
CA GLU A 53 -15.27 9.75 11.25
C GLU A 53 -14.98 11.19 11.67
N ASN A 54 -14.12 11.35 12.67
CA ASN A 54 -13.66 12.65 13.16
C ASN A 54 -12.89 13.46 12.09
N ASN A 55 -12.36 12.78 11.08
CA ASN A 55 -11.51 13.37 10.04
C ASN A 55 -12.22 13.49 8.68
N LYS A 56 -13.48 13.09 8.57
CA LYS A 56 -14.26 13.06 7.31
C LYS A 56 -14.34 14.39 6.58
N MET A 57 -14.28 15.51 7.30
CA MET A 57 -14.37 16.86 6.72
C MET A 57 -13.02 17.54 6.49
N SER A 58 -11.90 16.86 6.79
CA SER A 58 -10.59 17.46 6.63
C SER A 58 -10.13 17.48 5.18
N ARG A 59 -9.33 18.49 4.85
CA ARG A 59 -8.64 18.59 3.55
C ARG A 59 -7.82 17.33 3.25
N GLY A 60 -7.20 16.74 4.27
CA GLY A 60 -6.41 15.51 4.14
C GLY A 60 -7.25 14.33 3.66
N GLN A 61 -8.43 14.13 4.25
CA GLN A 61 -9.38 13.10 3.84
C GLN A 61 -9.84 13.32 2.40
N SER A 62 -10.22 14.55 2.03
CA SER A 62 -10.73 14.81 0.68
C SER A 62 -9.66 14.59 -0.38
N MET A 63 -8.41 14.95 -0.07
CA MET A 63 -7.26 14.65 -0.91
C MET A 63 -7.03 13.14 -1.06
N TYR A 64 -7.11 12.40 0.04
CA TYR A 64 -6.92 10.94 0.06
C TYR A 64 -7.98 10.24 -0.80
N MET A 65 -9.26 10.60 -0.66
CA MET A 65 -10.35 10.01 -1.47
C MET A 65 -10.19 10.31 -2.95
N LYS A 66 -9.84 11.56 -3.29
CA LYS A 66 -9.50 11.96 -4.68
C LYS A 66 -8.32 11.17 -5.25
N ARG A 67 -7.32 10.84 -4.42
CA ARG A 67 -6.16 10.03 -4.82
C ARG A 67 -6.54 8.57 -5.00
N LYS A 68 -7.30 8.00 -4.05
CA LYS A 68 -7.82 6.63 -4.08
C LYS A 68 -8.67 6.39 -5.33
N LYS A 69 -9.60 7.30 -5.66
CA LYS A 69 -10.42 7.26 -6.88
C LYS A 69 -9.57 7.20 -8.16
N ARG A 70 -8.54 8.05 -8.27
CA ARG A 70 -7.65 8.08 -9.45
C ARG A 70 -6.59 6.98 -9.47
N SER A 71 -6.34 6.32 -8.34
CA SER A 71 -5.31 5.30 -8.22
C SER A 71 -5.60 4.09 -9.11
N MET A 72 -6.88 3.80 -9.38
CA MET A 72 -7.32 2.68 -10.21
C MET A 72 -6.68 2.72 -11.62
N ARG A 73 -6.43 3.93 -12.16
CA ARG A 73 -5.80 4.14 -13.47
C ARG A 73 -4.36 3.62 -13.57
N TRP A 74 -3.74 3.33 -12.42
CA TRP A 74 -2.34 2.90 -12.33
C TRP A 74 -2.21 1.43 -11.91
N VAL A 75 -3.35 0.74 -11.74
CA VAL A 75 -3.40 -0.70 -11.48
C VAL A 75 -3.86 -1.33 -12.80
N HIS A 76 -3.00 -2.16 -13.40
CA HIS A 76 -3.13 -2.88 -14.68
C HIS A 76 -2.60 -2.18 -15.96
N GLN A 77 -1.96 -2.99 -16.79
CA GLN A 77 -1.43 -2.66 -18.11
C GLN A 77 -2.53 -2.91 -19.15
N GLY A 78 -3.38 -1.89 -19.37
CA GLY A 78 -4.49 -1.94 -20.33
C GLY A 78 -5.87 -1.94 -19.66
N GLU A 79 -6.50 -0.78 -19.56
CA GLU A 79 -7.47 -0.28 -20.54
C GLU A 79 -7.77 1.18 -20.19
N GLU A 80 -7.81 2.01 -21.23
CA GLU A 80 -8.09 3.43 -21.15
C GLU A 80 -9.56 3.65 -20.77
N GLY A 81 -9.83 4.33 -19.65
CA GLY A 81 -11.21 4.74 -19.34
C GLY A 81 -11.55 4.77 -17.85
N ALA A 82 -10.88 5.61 -17.07
CA ALA A 82 -11.55 6.13 -15.88
C ALA A 82 -12.35 7.34 -16.33
N GLU A 83 -13.57 7.10 -16.81
CA GLU A 83 -14.52 8.17 -17.08
C GLU A 83 -14.71 9.02 -15.81
N ASP A 84 -14.69 10.33 -16.01
CA ASP A 84 -14.96 11.34 -15.00
C ASP A 84 -16.41 11.21 -14.55
N PHE A 85 -16.68 10.31 -13.60
CA PHE A 85 -17.91 10.35 -12.83
C PHE A 85 -17.86 11.62 -11.95
N GLU A 86 -18.55 12.66 -12.41
CA GLU A 86 -18.77 13.91 -11.68
C GLU A 86 -19.29 13.62 -10.26
N ASP A 87 -18.75 14.32 -9.28
CA ASP A 87 -19.31 14.37 -7.92
C ASP A 87 -20.66 15.08 -7.99
N ILE A 88 -21.76 14.34 -8.11
CA ILE A 88 -23.10 14.81 -7.74
C ILE A 88 -23.16 14.79 -6.20
N ASP A 89 -22.55 15.76 -5.54
CA ASP A 89 -22.91 16.09 -4.15
C ASP A 89 -22.53 17.51 -3.71
N THR A 90 -22.82 18.52 -4.55
CA THR A 90 -22.87 19.92 -4.08
C THR A 90 -24.12 20.68 -4.50
N LYS A 91 -25.21 19.98 -4.81
CA LYS A 91 -26.56 20.58 -4.83
C LYS A 91 -27.53 19.76 -3.99
N SER A 92 -27.46 19.92 -2.68
CA SER A 92 -28.61 19.71 -1.81
C SER A 92 -28.63 20.80 -0.72
N VAL A 93 -29.33 21.88 -1.07
CA VAL A 93 -29.94 22.96 -0.24
C VAL A 93 -29.01 23.83 0.60
#